data_AF-A0A103Y8L0-F1
#
_entry.id   AF-A0A103Y8L0-F1
#
_cell.length_a   1.000
_cell.length_b   1.000
_cell.length_c   1.000
_cell.angle_alpha   90.00
_cell.angle_beta   90.00
_cell.angle_gamma   90.00
#
_symmetry.space_group_name_H-M   'P 1'
#
loop_
_entity.id
_entity.type
_entity.pdbx_description
1 polymer ?
#
loop_
_entity_poly.entity_id
_entity_poly.type
_entity_poly.pdbx_seq_one_letter_code
_entity_poly.pdbx_strand_id
1 'polypeptide(L)'
;MVNQLLGVLSESEVGEMADLFSVFVDGCLSLPISLPGFAYHSAMNARKNIIRKIKKIIVETRYRDGDGGLVRRLTKEGSLSDDSIADFIINLLFAGNETTAKTMLFAIYFLTSSPDAVNQLLEEHQNIRFKKLHSGGEIDMITWEEYKSMSFTQNVIDETLRLGGIAIWLMREAKEDVKYQDYVIPKGSFVVPFLSAVHQDENVHEGATTFNPWRWMDSENQDKRNWRNSPFYSPFGGGPRLCPGAELARLQIALFLHHFVISYSIF
;
A
#
# COMPACT_ATOMS: atom_id res chain seq x y z
N MET A 1 4.22 -1.01 -10.12
CA MET A 1 3.07 -0.09 -10.19
C MET A 1 3.00 0.72 -11.47
N VAL A 2 4.09 1.38 -11.88
CA VAL A 2 4.19 2.19 -13.11
C VAL A 2 3.58 1.48 -14.33
N ASN A 3 4.00 0.24 -14.61
CA ASN A 3 3.48 -0.51 -15.76
C ASN A 3 1.97 -0.81 -15.70
N GLN A 4 1.42 -1.03 -14.51
CA GLN A 4 -0.02 -1.29 -14.35
C GLN A 4 -0.87 -0.03 -14.62
N LEU A 5 -0.32 1.14 -14.30
CA LEU A 5 -1.02 2.42 -14.45
C LEU A 5 -0.84 3.02 -15.84
N LEU A 6 0.39 3.01 -16.36
CA LEU A 6 0.80 3.72 -17.57
C LEU A 6 0.94 2.80 -18.80
N GLY A 7 0.82 1.48 -18.63
CA GLY A 7 1.16 0.49 -19.65
C GLY A 7 2.65 0.15 -19.66
N VAL A 8 3.08 -0.71 -20.59
CA VAL A 8 4.46 -1.18 -20.67
C VAL A 8 5.40 -0.04 -21.08
N LEU A 9 6.27 0.37 -20.15
CA LEU A 9 7.35 1.33 -20.39
C LEU A 9 8.71 0.61 -20.45
N SER A 10 9.69 1.20 -21.12
CA SER A 10 11.07 0.72 -21.07
C SER A 10 11.68 0.93 -19.67
N GLU A 11 12.70 0.14 -19.32
CA GLU A 11 13.37 0.28 -18.01
C GLU A 11 13.91 1.70 -17.77
N SER A 12 14.43 2.34 -18.83
CA SER A 12 14.90 3.73 -18.77
C SER A 12 13.76 4.71 -18.42
N GLU A 13 12.59 4.55 -19.04
CA GLU A 13 11.42 5.39 -18.76
C GLU A 13 10.87 5.15 -17.34
N VAL A 14 10.92 3.90 -16.85
CA VAL A 14 10.56 3.58 -15.47
C VAL A 14 11.53 4.24 -14.49
N GLY A 15 12.84 4.19 -14.77
CA GLY A 15 13.87 4.85 -13.95
C GLY A 15 13.68 6.36 -13.89
N GLU A 16 13.50 7.02 -15.03
CA GLU A 16 13.27 8.46 -15.07
C GLU A 16 11.98 8.87 -14.34
N MET A 17 10.91 8.09 -14.47
CA MET A 17 9.68 8.31 -13.71
C MET A 17 9.91 8.15 -12.20
N ALA A 18 10.68 7.15 -11.78
CA ALA A 18 11.01 6.91 -10.37
C ALA A 18 11.82 8.07 -9.77
N ASP A 19 12.83 8.59 -10.48
CA ASP A 19 13.64 9.72 -10.03
C ASP A 19 12.79 10.98 -9.84
N LEU A 20 11.94 11.29 -10.83
CA LEU A 20 10.98 12.40 -10.71
C LEU A 20 10.02 12.19 -9.55
N PHE A 21 9.59 10.95 -9.33
CA PHE A 21 8.65 10.61 -8.28
C PHE A 21 9.26 10.80 -6.89
N SER A 22 10.52 10.39 -6.69
CA SER A 22 11.24 10.59 -5.44
C SER A 22 11.32 12.08 -5.08
N VAL A 23 11.70 12.94 -6.05
CA VAL A 23 11.75 14.39 -5.82
C VAL A 23 10.37 14.98 -5.52
N PHE A 24 9.31 14.45 -6.13
CA PHE A 24 7.94 14.86 -5.85
C PHE A 24 7.51 14.50 -4.41
N VAL A 25 7.78 13.27 -3.97
CA VAL A 25 7.44 12.77 -2.63
C VAL A 25 8.14 13.58 -1.54
N ASP A 26 9.41 13.93 -1.72
CA ASP A 26 10.18 14.75 -0.76
C ASP A 26 9.52 16.11 -0.47
N GLY A 27 8.77 16.65 -1.44
CA GLY A 27 8.03 17.90 -1.26
C GLY A 27 6.75 17.79 -0.46
N CYS A 28 6.14 16.60 -0.36
CA CYS A 28 4.79 16.41 0.22
C CYS A 28 4.72 16.74 1.72
N LEU A 29 5.81 16.56 2.45
CA LEU A 29 5.92 16.88 3.88
C LEU A 29 6.82 18.10 4.17
N SER A 30 7.21 18.82 3.13
CA SER A 30 8.06 20.01 3.25
C SER A 30 7.23 21.28 3.49
N LEU A 31 7.89 22.36 3.92
CA LEU A 31 7.24 23.67 3.99
C LEU A 31 6.86 24.13 2.58
N PRO A 32 5.62 24.64 2.36
CA PRO A 32 5.10 24.99 1.04
C PRO A 32 5.69 26.32 0.50
N ILE A 33 7.02 26.39 0.41
CA ILE A 33 7.78 27.57 -0.03
C ILE A 33 8.22 27.34 -1.48
N SER A 34 7.66 28.11 -2.41
CA SER A 34 7.92 27.95 -3.86
C SER A 34 9.14 28.75 -4.35
N LEU A 35 10.24 28.74 -3.62
CA LEU A 35 11.49 29.41 -4.01
C LEU A 35 12.58 28.39 -4.38
N PRO A 36 13.47 28.70 -5.35
CA PRO A 36 14.60 27.82 -5.69
C PRO A 36 15.42 27.46 -4.45
N GLY A 37 15.77 26.17 -4.33
CA GLY A 37 16.48 25.62 -3.16
C GLY A 37 15.58 24.97 -2.11
N PHE A 38 14.26 25.20 -2.13
CA PHE A 38 13.32 24.52 -1.25
C PHE A 38 12.77 23.23 -1.87
N ALA A 39 12.58 22.19 -1.06
CA ALA A 39 12.05 20.90 -1.50
C ALA A 39 10.69 21.03 -2.20
N TYR A 40 9.79 21.87 -1.68
CA TYR A 40 8.49 22.14 -2.30
C TYR A 40 8.62 22.70 -3.73
N HIS A 41 9.56 23.62 -3.97
CA HIS A 41 9.79 24.16 -5.31
C HIS A 41 10.25 23.07 -6.28
N SER A 42 11.22 22.24 -5.88
CA SER A 42 11.71 21.09 -6.67
C SER A 42 10.60 20.09 -6.96
N ALA A 43 9.80 19.73 -5.95
CA ALA A 43 8.67 18.82 -6.09
C ALA A 43 7.59 19.34 -7.03
N MET A 44 7.29 20.64 -7.01
CA MET A 44 6.32 21.23 -7.95
C MET A 44 6.84 21.23 -9.39
N ASN A 45 8.15 21.35 -9.60
CA ASN A 45 8.76 21.19 -10.92
C ASN A 45 8.76 19.72 -11.38
N ALA A 46 9.07 18.78 -10.48
CA ALA A 46 8.98 17.35 -10.74
C ALA A 46 7.54 16.94 -11.11
N ARG A 47 6.54 17.42 -10.36
CA ARG A 47 5.11 17.22 -10.68
C ARG A 47 4.77 17.70 -12.09
N LYS A 48 5.23 18.89 -12.51
CA LYS A 48 4.99 19.39 -13.89
C LYS A 48 5.57 18.43 -14.94
N ASN A 49 6.76 17.89 -14.70
CA ASN A 49 7.41 16.95 -15.61
C ASN A 49 6.68 15.60 -15.67
N ILE A 50 6.26 15.07 -14.51
CA ILE A 50 5.46 13.84 -14.41
C ILE A 50 4.14 14.01 -15.18
N ILE A 51 3.40 15.08 -14.91
CA ILE A 51 2.12 15.35 -15.59
C ILE A 51 2.32 15.48 -17.10
N ARG A 52 3.38 16.15 -17.56
CA ARG A 52 3.70 16.25 -18.99
C ARG A 52 3.90 14.86 -19.62
N LYS A 53 4.63 13.97 -18.95
CA LYS A 53 4.86 12.60 -19.41
C LYS A 53 3.57 11.78 -19.44
N ILE A 54 2.77 11.84 -18.38
CA ILE A 54 1.48 11.14 -18.32
C ILE A 54 0.55 11.61 -19.45
N LYS A 55 0.47 12.92 -19.70
CA LYS A 55 -0.32 13.48 -20.82
C LYS A 55 0.16 12.99 -22.18
N LYS A 56 1.48 12.88 -22.38
CA LYS A 56 2.03 12.30 -23.61
C LYS A 56 1.55 10.84 -23.79
N ILE A 57 1.60 10.04 -22.72
CA ILE A 57 1.11 8.65 -22.72
C ILE A 57 -0.40 8.61 -23.00
N ILE A 58 -1.20 9.49 -22.38
CA ILE A 58 -2.65 9.61 -22.65
C ILE A 58 -2.90 9.81 -24.16
N VAL A 59 -2.17 10.73 -24.81
CA VAL A 59 -2.30 10.96 -26.24
C VAL A 59 -1.89 9.72 -27.04
N GLU A 60 -0.75 9.09 -26.72
CA GLU A 60 -0.26 7.89 -27.41
C GLU A 60 -1.23 6.71 -27.30
N THR A 61 -1.86 6.50 -26.13
CA THR A 61 -2.83 5.41 -25.90
C THR A 61 -4.12 5.53 -26.71
N ARG A 62 -4.44 6.72 -27.26
CA ARG A 62 -5.58 6.93 -28.17
C ARG A 62 -5.33 6.37 -29.57
N TYR A 63 -4.07 6.31 -29.99
CA TYR A 63 -3.68 5.92 -31.35
C TYR A 63 -3.03 4.53 -31.43
N ARG A 64 -2.64 3.93 -30.29
CA ARG A 64 -2.03 2.61 -30.23
C ARG A 64 -3.00 1.53 -29.74
N ASP A 65 -2.94 0.37 -30.39
CA ASP A 65 -3.52 -0.86 -29.87
C ASP A 65 -2.52 -1.60 -28.98
N GLY A 66 -2.95 -1.98 -27.77
CA GLY A 66 -2.12 -2.68 -26.78
C GLY A 66 -2.59 -2.49 -25.34
N ASP A 67 -1.94 -3.16 -24.39
CA ASP A 67 -2.21 -2.94 -22.96
C ASP A 67 -1.61 -1.59 -22.50
N GLY A 68 -2.45 -0.56 -22.45
CA GLY A 68 -2.08 0.78 -21.97
C GLY A 68 -2.45 0.99 -20.49
N GLY A 69 -2.56 -0.09 -19.73
CA GLY A 69 -2.84 -0.06 -18.29
C GLY A 69 -4.14 0.66 -17.94
N LEU A 70 -4.17 1.26 -16.75
CA LEU A 70 -5.31 2.05 -16.27
C LEU A 70 -5.56 3.30 -17.13
N VAL A 71 -4.52 3.96 -17.62
CA VAL A 71 -4.66 5.13 -18.50
C VAL A 71 -5.54 4.81 -19.71
N ARG A 72 -5.32 3.68 -20.40
CA ARG A 72 -6.15 3.28 -21.54
C ARG A 72 -7.61 3.05 -21.16
N ARG A 73 -7.87 2.52 -19.97
CA ARG A 73 -9.25 2.29 -19.49
C ARG A 73 -9.97 3.62 -19.28
N LEU A 74 -9.32 4.56 -18.58
CA LEU A 74 -9.87 5.88 -18.30
C LEU A 74 -10.06 6.72 -19.57
N THR A 75 -9.13 6.64 -20.53
CA THR A 75 -9.27 7.36 -21.80
C THR A 75 -10.37 6.79 -22.68
N LYS A 76 -10.60 5.47 -22.66
CA LYS A 76 -11.71 4.82 -23.38
C LYS A 76 -13.07 5.13 -22.78
N GLU A 77 -13.16 5.25 -21.45
CA GLU A 77 -14.41 5.62 -20.78
C GLU A 77 -14.85 7.03 -21.16
N GLY A 78 -13.88 7.95 -21.36
CA GLY A 78 -14.14 9.29 -21.88
C GLY A 78 -14.89 10.23 -20.91
N SER A 79 -15.07 9.81 -19.66
CA SER A 79 -15.77 10.56 -18.60
C SER A 79 -14.90 11.63 -17.92
N LEU A 80 -13.57 11.56 -18.10
CA LEU A 80 -12.59 12.41 -17.44
C LEU A 80 -11.75 13.20 -18.45
N SER A 81 -11.38 14.43 -18.09
CA SER A 81 -10.43 15.24 -18.86
C SER A 81 -8.99 14.69 -18.74
N ASP A 82 -8.12 15.01 -19.69
CA ASP A 82 -6.70 14.60 -19.67
C ASP A 82 -5.98 15.09 -18.42
N ASP A 83 -6.34 16.28 -17.92
CA ASP A 83 -5.86 16.80 -16.64
C ASP A 83 -6.30 15.93 -15.46
N SER A 84 -7.58 15.57 -15.41
CA SER A 84 -8.12 14.73 -14.34
C SER A 84 -7.52 13.33 -14.34
N ILE A 85 -7.32 12.74 -15.53
CA ILE A 85 -6.65 11.44 -15.67
C ILE A 85 -5.20 11.57 -15.20
N ALA A 86 -4.46 12.60 -15.62
CA ALA A 86 -3.07 12.78 -15.21
C ALA A 86 -2.93 12.97 -13.70
N ASP A 87 -3.79 13.78 -13.09
CA ASP A 87 -3.83 14.00 -11.64
C ASP A 87 -4.24 12.73 -10.87
N PHE A 88 -5.17 11.94 -11.42
CA PHE A 88 -5.55 10.68 -10.81
C PHE A 88 -4.40 9.66 -10.84
N ILE A 89 -3.68 9.57 -11.96
CA ILE A 89 -2.58 8.61 -12.12
C ILE A 89 -1.37 8.95 -11.23
N ILE A 90 -0.97 10.23 -11.13
CA ILE A 90 0.12 10.62 -10.21
C ILE A 90 -0.26 10.33 -8.76
N ASN A 91 -1.53 10.53 -8.37
CA ASN A 91 -2.01 10.20 -7.03
C ASN A 91 -1.98 8.69 -6.74
N LEU A 92 -2.31 7.85 -7.72
CA LEU A 92 -2.22 6.39 -7.57
C LEU A 92 -0.77 5.90 -7.48
N LEU A 93 0.14 6.49 -8.26
CA LEU A 93 1.58 6.22 -8.14
C LEU A 93 2.08 6.55 -6.73
N PHE A 94 1.66 7.69 -6.17
CA PHE A 94 1.97 8.07 -4.79
C PHE A 94 1.43 7.08 -3.78
N ALA A 95 0.12 6.85 -3.83
CA ALA A 95 -0.58 6.07 -2.83
C ALA A 95 -0.06 4.64 -2.78
N GLY A 96 0.19 4.02 -3.93
CA GLY A 96 0.51 2.60 -3.99
C GLY A 96 2.00 2.26 -3.98
N ASN A 97 2.90 3.22 -4.26
CA ASN A 97 4.35 2.99 -4.18
C ASN A 97 4.84 3.04 -2.72
N GLU A 98 4.71 4.20 -2.09
CA GLU A 98 5.32 4.48 -0.78
C GLU A 98 4.77 3.54 0.31
N THR A 99 3.46 3.33 0.33
CA THR A 99 2.80 2.53 1.38
C THR A 99 3.18 1.05 1.28
N THR A 100 3.09 0.47 0.08
CA THR A 100 3.35 -0.94 -0.17
C THR A 100 4.83 -1.26 0.04
N ALA A 101 5.74 -0.45 -0.52
CA ALA A 101 7.18 -0.65 -0.38
C ALA A 101 7.63 -0.56 1.09
N LYS A 102 7.10 0.41 1.84
CA LYS A 102 7.38 0.54 3.28
C LYS A 102 6.84 -0.65 4.08
N THR A 103 5.69 -1.19 3.70
CA THR A 103 5.14 -2.40 4.34
C THR A 103 6.01 -3.61 4.07
N MET A 104 6.49 -3.81 2.84
CA MET A 104 7.45 -4.87 2.50
C MET A 104 8.74 -4.74 3.31
N LEU A 105 9.29 -3.52 3.40
CA LEU A 105 10.48 -3.24 4.21
C LEU A 105 10.27 -3.63 5.68
N PHE A 106 9.17 -3.19 6.29
CA PHE A 106 8.89 -3.53 7.68
C PHE A 106 8.61 -5.01 7.89
N ALA A 107 7.98 -5.70 6.93
CA ALA A 107 7.79 -7.15 7.01
C ALA A 107 9.14 -7.85 7.12
N ILE A 108 10.10 -7.52 6.24
CA ILE A 108 11.45 -8.09 6.32
C ILE A 108 12.15 -7.71 7.63
N TYR A 109 12.07 -6.44 8.04
CA TYR A 109 12.64 -5.98 9.30
C TYR A 109 12.13 -6.79 10.50
N PHE A 110 10.81 -6.95 10.64
CA PHE A 110 10.23 -7.71 11.75
C PHE A 110 10.56 -9.20 11.68
N LEU A 111 10.58 -9.78 10.47
CA LEU A 111 10.95 -11.18 10.26
C LEU A 111 12.40 -11.48 10.68
N THR A 112 13.33 -10.51 10.56
CA THR A 112 14.72 -10.71 11.03
C THR A 112 14.83 -11.00 12.52
N SER A 113 13.82 -10.60 13.31
CA SER A 113 13.75 -10.83 14.75
C SER A 113 12.82 -11.99 15.13
N SER A 114 12.29 -12.74 14.16
CA SER A 114 11.34 -13.83 14.39
C SER A 114 11.62 -15.03 13.48
N PRO A 115 12.69 -15.83 13.74
CA PRO A 115 13.04 -17.01 12.95
C PRO A 115 11.88 -18.01 12.78
N ASP A 116 11.07 -18.19 13.82
CA ASP A 116 9.92 -19.10 13.78
C ASP A 116 8.86 -18.66 12.75
N ALA A 117 8.65 -17.36 12.60
CA ALA A 117 7.73 -16.83 11.59
C ALA A 117 8.31 -17.02 10.18
N VAL A 118 9.62 -16.87 10.00
CA VAL A 118 10.29 -17.16 8.72
C VAL A 118 10.14 -18.63 8.36
N ASN A 119 10.38 -19.54 9.31
CA ASN A 119 10.25 -20.98 9.10
C ASN A 119 8.82 -21.37 8.70
N GLN A 120 7.81 -20.81 9.36
CA GLN A 120 6.41 -21.12 9.03
C GLN A 120 5.96 -20.49 7.69
N LEU A 121 6.44 -19.30 7.33
CA LEU A 121 6.26 -18.75 5.98
C LEU A 121 6.89 -19.65 4.91
N LEU A 122 8.12 -20.10 5.17
CA LEU A 122 8.84 -20.99 4.27
C LEU A 122 8.09 -22.30 4.08
N GLU A 123 7.59 -22.91 5.16
CA GLU A 123 6.76 -24.11 5.10
C GLU A 123 5.49 -23.89 4.27
N GLU A 124 4.74 -22.80 4.53
CA GLU A 124 3.54 -22.45 3.77
C GLU A 124 3.82 -22.37 2.26
N HIS A 125 4.90 -21.69 1.88
CA HIS A 125 5.24 -21.47 0.48
C HIS A 125 5.92 -22.67 -0.20
N GLN A 126 6.70 -23.47 0.53
CA GLN A 126 7.24 -24.75 0.04
C GLN A 126 6.11 -25.73 -0.26
N ASN A 127 5.07 -25.77 0.58
CA ASN A 127 3.88 -26.60 0.34
C ASN A 127 3.14 -26.19 -0.94
N ILE A 128 3.07 -24.89 -1.25
CA ILE A 128 2.50 -24.40 -2.53
C ILE A 128 3.36 -24.89 -3.71
N ARG A 129 4.69 -24.72 -3.67
CA ARG A 129 5.59 -25.18 -4.75
C ARG A 129 5.55 -26.70 -4.92
N PHE A 130 5.50 -27.45 -3.82
CA PHE A 130 5.43 -28.90 -3.84
C PHE A 130 4.17 -29.38 -4.57
N LYS A 131 2.99 -28.80 -4.26
CA LYS A 131 1.74 -29.14 -4.95
C LYS A 131 1.82 -28.86 -6.45
N LYS A 132 2.41 -27.72 -6.85
CA LYS A 132 2.61 -27.37 -8.27
C LYS A 132 3.50 -28.37 -9.01
N LEU A 133 4.59 -28.80 -8.39
CA LEU A 133 5.52 -29.77 -8.98
C LEU A 133 4.80 -31.09 -9.32
N HIS A 134 3.87 -31.51 -8.46
CA HIS A 134 3.11 -32.76 -8.65
C HIS A 134 1.94 -32.60 -9.62
N SER A 135 1.39 -31.39 -9.79
CA SER A 135 0.30 -31.12 -10.71
C SER A 135 0.76 -30.66 -12.10
N GLY A 136 2.08 -30.59 -12.36
CA GLY A 136 2.64 -30.08 -13.61
C GLY A 136 2.42 -28.57 -13.84
N GLY A 137 2.21 -27.81 -12.76
CA GLY A 137 1.97 -26.36 -12.83
C GLY A 137 3.26 -25.55 -12.99
N GLU A 138 3.13 -24.35 -13.55
CA GLU A 138 4.24 -23.38 -13.61
C GLU A 138 4.66 -22.97 -12.19
N ILE A 139 5.89 -23.33 -11.81
CA ILE A 139 6.41 -23.20 -10.44
C ILE A 139 6.50 -21.74 -9.99
N ASP A 140 6.83 -20.84 -10.93
CA ASP A 140 7.10 -19.43 -10.63
C ASP A 140 5.85 -18.54 -10.71
N MET A 141 4.73 -19.06 -11.21
CA MET A 141 3.48 -18.31 -11.35
C MET A 141 2.53 -18.64 -10.21
N ILE A 142 2.08 -17.62 -9.47
CA ILE A 142 1.09 -17.79 -8.40
C ILE A 142 -0.32 -17.54 -8.93
N THR A 143 -1.21 -18.51 -8.72
CA THR A 143 -2.63 -18.43 -9.06
C THR A 143 -3.42 -17.76 -7.94
N TRP A 144 -4.66 -17.35 -8.26
CA TRP A 144 -5.56 -16.74 -7.28
C TRP A 144 -5.93 -17.67 -6.12
N GLU A 145 -6.12 -18.97 -6.39
CA GLU A 145 -6.42 -19.96 -5.35
C GLU A 145 -5.23 -20.18 -4.41
N GLU A 146 -4.01 -20.17 -4.95
CA GLU A 146 -2.79 -20.27 -4.15
C GLU A 146 -2.60 -19.03 -3.27
N TYR A 147 -2.81 -17.82 -3.81
CA TYR A 147 -2.82 -16.59 -3.01
C TYR A 147 -3.82 -16.67 -1.84
N LYS A 148 -5.06 -17.10 -2.10
CA LYS A 148 -6.08 -17.27 -1.05
C LYS A 148 -5.68 -18.32 0.00
N SER A 149 -4.81 -19.26 -0.34
CA SER A 149 -4.31 -20.28 0.60
C SER A 149 -3.16 -19.80 1.50
N MET A 150 -2.58 -18.62 1.26
CA MET A 150 -1.45 -18.07 2.01
C MET A 150 -1.87 -17.48 3.38
N SER A 151 -2.55 -18.29 4.20
CA SER A 151 -3.16 -17.86 5.46
C SER A 151 -2.18 -17.26 6.46
N PHE A 152 -1.00 -17.86 6.64
CA PHE A 152 0.02 -17.36 7.56
C PHE A 152 0.71 -16.12 7.00
N THR A 153 0.93 -16.06 5.68
CA THR A 153 1.37 -14.83 5.02
C THR A 153 0.42 -13.67 5.31
N GLN A 154 -0.90 -13.89 5.27
CA GLN A 154 -1.86 -12.85 5.63
C GLN A 154 -1.72 -12.43 7.10
N ASN A 155 -1.40 -13.35 8.01
CA ASN A 155 -1.15 -13.02 9.42
C ASN A 155 0.11 -12.15 9.58
N VAL A 156 1.18 -12.47 8.86
CA VAL A 156 2.42 -11.68 8.83
C VAL A 156 2.17 -10.28 8.26
N ILE A 157 1.41 -10.17 7.18
CA ILE A 157 1.01 -8.88 6.60
C ILE A 157 0.22 -8.06 7.61
N ASP A 158 -0.77 -8.69 8.27
CA ASP A 158 -1.61 -7.99 9.22
C ASP A 158 -0.82 -7.51 10.45
N GLU A 159 0.09 -8.33 10.96
CA GLU A 159 0.94 -7.93 12.08
C GLU A 159 1.95 -6.85 11.69
N THR A 160 2.48 -6.91 10.47
CA THR A 160 3.35 -5.87 9.94
C THR A 160 2.62 -4.54 9.83
N LEU A 161 1.38 -4.54 9.34
CA LEU A 161 0.56 -3.33 9.23
C LEU A 161 0.17 -2.76 10.60
N ARG A 162 -0.17 -3.63 11.56
CA ARG A 162 -0.49 -3.24 12.95
C ARG A 162 0.71 -2.58 13.63
N LEU A 163 1.87 -3.26 13.60
CA LEU A 163 3.05 -2.82 14.34
C LEU A 163 3.82 -1.70 13.62
N GLY A 164 3.92 -1.77 12.29
CA GLY A 164 4.70 -0.85 11.47
C GLY A 164 4.09 0.54 11.30
N GLY A 165 2.79 0.72 11.58
CA GLY A 165 2.14 2.04 11.58
C GLY A 165 2.29 2.79 10.25
N ILE A 166 1.99 2.16 9.12
CA ILE A 166 2.20 2.75 7.78
C ILE A 166 1.42 4.05 7.60
N ALA A 167 0.12 4.03 7.94
CA ALA A 167 -0.73 5.20 8.04
C ALA A 167 -0.97 5.53 9.51
N ILE A 168 -0.11 6.37 10.10
CA ILE A 168 -0.10 6.68 11.54
C ILE A 168 -1.38 7.44 11.95
N TRP A 169 -1.72 8.47 11.19
CA TRP A 169 -2.86 9.35 11.45
C TRP A 169 -3.50 9.81 10.15
N LEU A 170 -4.75 10.26 10.26
CA LEU A 170 -5.46 10.94 9.18
C LEU A 170 -5.82 12.34 9.64
N MET A 171 -6.10 13.23 8.69
CA MET A 171 -6.63 14.56 9.00
C MET A 171 -8.09 14.66 8.53
N ARG A 172 -8.94 15.24 9.39
CA ARG A 172 -10.35 15.54 9.12
C ARG A 172 -10.67 16.95 9.58
N GLU A 173 -11.75 17.51 9.07
CA GLU A 173 -12.29 18.80 9.50
C GLU A 173 -13.74 18.58 9.93
N ALA A 174 -14.09 19.04 11.13
CA ALA A 174 -15.46 19.00 11.64
C ALA A 174 -16.35 19.94 10.80
N LYS A 175 -17.36 19.41 10.11
CA LYS A 175 -18.26 20.21 9.26
C LYS A 175 -19.42 20.85 10.03
N GLU A 176 -19.60 20.41 11.27
CA GLU A 176 -20.56 20.88 12.25
C GLU A 176 -19.99 20.67 13.66
N ASP A 177 -20.64 21.21 14.68
CA ASP A 177 -20.28 20.93 16.07
C ASP A 177 -20.60 19.46 16.38
N VAL A 178 -19.60 18.69 16.80
CA VAL A 178 -19.74 17.27 17.11
C VAL A 178 -19.60 17.06 18.61
N LYS A 179 -20.62 16.50 19.25
CA LYS A 179 -20.50 16.01 20.63
C LYS A 179 -19.93 14.59 20.61
N TYR A 180 -18.77 14.39 21.22
CA TYR A 180 -18.13 13.08 21.37
C TYR A 180 -17.77 12.86 22.84
N GLN A 181 -18.44 11.90 23.48
CA GLN A 181 -18.40 11.72 24.94
C GLN A 181 -18.73 13.04 25.65
N ASP A 182 -17.84 13.49 26.54
CA ASP A 182 -17.97 14.74 27.30
C ASP A 182 -17.38 15.96 26.58
N TYR A 183 -16.88 15.78 25.36
CA TYR A 183 -16.26 16.84 24.56
C TYR A 183 -17.19 17.36 23.47
N VAL A 184 -17.06 18.65 23.18
CA VAL A 184 -17.61 19.29 21.97
C VAL A 184 -16.43 19.61 21.07
N ILE A 185 -16.44 19.09 19.86
CA ILE A 185 -15.50 19.41 18.78
C ILE A 185 -16.17 20.49 17.93
N PRO A 186 -15.73 21.75 17.98
CA PRO A 186 -16.37 22.83 17.23
C PRO A 186 -16.21 22.66 15.72
N LYS A 187 -17.21 23.11 14.96
CA LYS A 187 -17.16 23.25 13.51
C LYS A 187 -15.89 23.99 13.07
N GLY A 188 -15.23 23.48 12.03
CA GLY A 188 -14.00 24.01 11.48
C GLY A 188 -12.74 23.50 12.18
N SER A 189 -12.85 22.78 13.30
CA SER A 189 -11.69 22.18 13.96
C SER A 189 -11.12 21.04 13.13
N PHE A 190 -9.79 20.96 13.07
CA PHE A 190 -9.11 19.77 12.55
C PHE A 190 -9.14 18.65 13.60
N VAL A 191 -9.52 17.46 13.16
CA VAL A 191 -9.53 16.24 13.97
C VAL A 191 -8.52 15.27 13.38
N VAL A 192 -7.62 14.77 14.23
CA VAL A 192 -6.54 13.86 13.83
C VAL A 192 -6.74 12.50 14.50
N PRO A 193 -7.49 11.58 13.89
CA PRO A 193 -7.55 10.20 14.37
C PRO A 193 -6.18 9.52 14.17
N PHE A 194 -5.55 9.12 15.27
CA PHE A 194 -4.33 8.31 15.28
C PHE A 194 -4.71 6.83 15.12
N LEU A 195 -4.63 6.32 13.90
CA LEU A 195 -4.96 4.92 13.59
C LEU A 195 -4.03 3.95 14.31
N SER A 196 -2.75 4.31 14.45
CA SER A 196 -1.76 3.47 15.11
C SER A 196 -1.95 3.40 16.63
N ALA A 197 -2.71 4.30 17.26
CA ALA A 197 -2.86 4.32 18.71
C ALA A 197 -3.54 3.05 19.22
N VAL A 198 -4.67 2.65 18.60
CA VAL A 198 -5.38 1.43 18.98
C VAL A 198 -4.59 0.16 18.62
N HIS A 199 -3.71 0.23 17.62
CA HIS A 199 -2.83 -0.88 17.25
C HIS A 199 -1.78 -1.15 18.33
N GLN A 200 -1.37 -0.12 19.08
CA GLN A 200 -0.34 -0.17 20.13
C GLN A 200 -0.92 -0.22 21.55
N ASP A 201 -2.24 -0.34 21.70
CA ASP A 201 -2.90 -0.42 23.01
C ASP A 201 -2.82 -1.84 23.57
N GLU A 202 -2.10 -2.00 24.68
CA GLU A 202 -1.91 -3.28 25.39
C GLU A 202 -3.23 -3.89 25.88
N ASN A 203 -4.26 -3.07 26.11
CA ASN A 203 -5.59 -3.56 26.50
C ASN A 203 -6.37 -4.15 25.31
N VAL A 204 -5.96 -3.82 24.08
CA VAL A 204 -6.59 -4.31 22.85
C VAL A 204 -5.79 -5.47 22.26
N HIS A 205 -4.46 -5.31 22.21
CA HIS A 205 -3.51 -6.28 21.67
C HIS A 205 -2.46 -6.62 22.74
N GLU A 206 -2.58 -7.76 23.40
CA GLU A 206 -1.57 -8.23 24.36
C GLU A 206 -0.20 -8.35 23.67
N GLY A 207 0.85 -7.83 24.32
CA GLY A 207 2.18 -7.68 23.75
C GLY A 207 2.20 -6.73 22.55
N ALA A 208 1.57 -5.55 22.67
CA ALA A 208 1.28 -4.68 21.54
C ALA A 208 2.54 -4.24 20.78
N THR A 209 3.67 -4.08 21.48
CA THR A 209 4.96 -3.68 20.87
C THR A 209 5.76 -4.85 20.31
N THR A 210 5.31 -6.10 20.50
CA THR A 210 5.99 -7.29 20.02
C THR A 210 5.37 -7.75 18.70
N PHE A 211 6.24 -8.07 17.74
CA PHE A 211 5.81 -8.69 16.49
C PHE A 211 5.37 -10.14 16.74
N ASN A 212 4.06 -10.39 16.68
CA ASN A 212 3.48 -11.71 16.90
C ASN A 212 2.40 -12.01 15.83
N PRO A 213 2.76 -12.59 14.68
CA PRO A 213 1.79 -12.98 13.65
C PRO A 213 0.76 -14.01 14.14
N TRP A 214 1.11 -14.85 15.12
CA TRP A 214 0.21 -15.89 15.65
C TRP A 214 -0.98 -15.33 16.40
N ARG A 215 -0.96 -14.05 16.84
CA ARG A 215 -2.14 -13.41 17.46
C ARG A 215 -3.37 -13.48 16.57
N TRP A 216 -3.17 -13.48 15.24
CA TRP A 216 -4.23 -13.52 14.24
C TRP A 216 -4.75 -14.93 13.94
N MET A 217 -4.18 -15.96 14.58
CA MET A 217 -4.73 -17.32 14.60
C MET A 217 -5.71 -17.53 15.74
N ASP A 218 -5.62 -16.71 16.79
CA ASP A 218 -6.56 -16.76 17.89
C ASP A 218 -7.97 -16.37 17.40
N SER A 219 -8.95 -17.19 17.78
CA SER A 219 -10.36 -16.92 17.53
C SER A 219 -10.83 -15.59 18.13
N GLU A 220 -10.29 -15.20 19.29
CA GLU A 220 -10.68 -13.97 19.99
C GLU A 220 -10.26 -12.70 19.24
N ASN A 221 -9.26 -12.82 18.37
CA ASN A 221 -8.75 -11.70 17.58
C ASN A 221 -9.33 -11.66 16.15
N GLN A 222 -10.16 -12.62 15.73
CA GLN A 222 -10.72 -12.63 14.37
C GLN A 222 -11.61 -11.41 14.10
N ASP A 223 -12.49 -11.08 15.04
CA ASP A 223 -13.35 -9.90 14.93
C ASP A 223 -12.52 -8.61 14.95
N LYS A 224 -11.50 -8.56 15.81
CA LYS A 224 -10.56 -7.43 15.86
C LYS A 224 -9.83 -7.26 14.53
N ARG A 225 -9.38 -8.35 13.90
CA ARG A 225 -8.61 -8.38 12.65
C ARG A 225 -9.39 -7.91 11.43
N ASN A 226 -10.72 -7.84 11.49
CA ASN A 226 -11.53 -7.44 10.35
C ASN A 226 -11.32 -5.96 9.99
N TRP A 227 -10.26 -5.65 9.24
CA TRP A 227 -9.81 -4.29 8.91
C TRP A 227 -10.83 -3.47 8.11
N ARG A 228 -11.91 -4.07 7.62
CA ARG A 228 -12.97 -3.38 6.90
C ARG A 228 -13.94 -2.68 7.85
N ASN A 229 -14.21 -3.28 9.01
CA ASN A 229 -15.28 -2.85 9.90
C ASN A 229 -14.88 -2.75 11.38
N SER A 230 -13.73 -3.30 11.78
CA SER A 230 -13.26 -3.32 13.15
C SER A 230 -12.65 -1.96 13.56
N PRO A 231 -13.00 -1.41 14.73
CA PRO A 231 -12.33 -0.23 15.27
C PRO A 231 -10.97 -0.57 15.89
N PHE A 232 -10.69 -1.85 16.16
CA PHE A 232 -9.49 -2.31 16.88
C PHE A 232 -8.28 -2.58 15.98
N TYR A 233 -8.52 -2.61 14.67
CA TYR A 233 -7.50 -2.77 13.65
C TYR A 233 -7.96 -2.09 12.37
N SER A 234 -7.28 -1.00 12.01
CA SER A 234 -7.70 -0.04 10.99
C SER A 234 -6.51 0.42 10.12
N PRO A 235 -5.65 -0.49 9.63
CA PRO A 235 -4.44 -0.15 8.87
C PRO A 235 -4.72 0.56 7.54
N PHE A 236 -5.95 0.43 7.03
CA PHE A 236 -6.42 0.99 5.76
C PHE A 236 -7.43 2.13 5.96
N GLY A 237 -7.55 2.65 7.18
CA GLY A 237 -8.58 3.63 7.54
C GLY A 237 -9.96 2.97 7.67
N GLY A 238 -11.02 3.69 7.28
CA GLY A 238 -12.38 3.20 7.41
C GLY A 238 -13.43 4.12 6.79
N GLY A 239 -14.69 3.67 6.81
CA GLY A 239 -15.83 4.39 6.27
C GLY A 239 -15.75 4.60 4.74
N PRO A 240 -16.37 5.66 4.20
CA PRO A 240 -16.40 5.94 2.76
C PRO A 240 -15.04 6.22 2.12
N ARG A 241 -13.98 6.40 2.93
CA ARG A 241 -12.60 6.61 2.48
C ARG A 241 -11.68 5.46 2.87
N LEU A 242 -12.23 4.27 3.10
CA LEU A 242 -11.44 3.04 3.23
C LEU A 242 -10.51 2.90 2.01
N CYS A 243 -9.26 2.52 2.23
CA CYS A 243 -8.24 2.47 1.18
C CYS A 243 -8.72 1.64 -0.03
N PRO A 244 -8.85 2.24 -1.23
CA PRO A 244 -9.28 1.50 -2.42
C PRO A 244 -8.22 0.52 -2.91
N GLY A 245 -6.96 0.71 -2.52
CA GLY A 245 -5.83 -0.14 -2.90
C GLY A 245 -5.52 -1.27 -1.91
N ALA A 246 -6.30 -1.44 -0.84
CA ALA A 246 -5.97 -2.39 0.24
C ALA A 246 -5.71 -3.81 -0.26
N GLU A 247 -6.61 -4.36 -1.08
CA GLU A 247 -6.46 -5.72 -1.63
C GLU A 247 -5.26 -5.85 -2.58
N LEU A 248 -5.00 -4.82 -3.40
CA LEU A 248 -3.84 -4.81 -4.30
C LEU A 248 -2.53 -4.77 -3.52
N ALA A 249 -2.47 -3.95 -2.46
CA ALA A 249 -1.30 -3.89 -1.60
C ALA A 249 -1.02 -5.24 -0.92
N ARG A 250 -2.06 -5.87 -0.34
CA ARG A 250 -1.94 -7.20 0.28
C ARG A 250 -1.46 -8.26 -0.71
N LEU A 251 -2.00 -8.26 -1.93
CA LEU A 251 -1.56 -9.16 -3.00
C LEU A 251 -0.08 -8.93 -3.33
N GLN A 252 0.33 -7.68 -3.56
CA GLN A 252 1.72 -7.35 -3.89
C GLN A 252 2.69 -7.77 -2.78
N ILE A 253 2.35 -7.50 -1.52
CA ILE A 253 3.17 -7.89 -0.37
C ILE A 253 3.25 -9.41 -0.23
N ALA A 254 2.13 -10.13 -0.41
CA ALA A 254 2.11 -11.59 -0.33
C ALA A 254 2.97 -12.23 -1.43
N LEU A 255 2.87 -11.75 -2.67
CA LEU A 255 3.71 -12.22 -3.77
C LEU A 255 5.19 -11.93 -3.53
N PHE A 256 5.52 -10.74 -3.03
CA PHE A 256 6.88 -10.40 -2.65
C PHE A 256 7.41 -11.36 -1.58
N LEU A 257 6.68 -11.56 -0.48
CA LEU A 257 7.07 -12.46 0.60
C LEU A 257 7.25 -13.89 0.10
N HIS A 258 6.32 -14.39 -0.72
CA HIS A 258 6.41 -15.71 -1.34
C HIS A 258 7.74 -15.92 -2.06
N HIS A 259 8.05 -15.06 -3.03
CA HIS A 259 9.30 -15.19 -3.79
C HIS A 259 10.53 -14.93 -2.91
N PHE A 260 10.45 -13.97 -1.99
CA PHE A 260 11.56 -13.60 -1.13
C PHE A 260 12.02 -14.77 -0.25
N VAL A 261 11.11 -15.39 0.51
CA VAL A 261 11.49 -16.46 1.46
C VAL A 261 11.91 -17.76 0.75
N ILE A 262 11.46 -17.97 -0.49
CA ILE A 262 11.86 -19.13 -1.30
C ILE A 262 13.27 -18.94 -1.88
N SER A 263 13.62 -17.71 -2.26
CA SER A 263 14.85 -17.41 -2.97
C SER A 263 16.02 -17.01 -2.07
N TYR A 264 15.75 -16.47 -0.88
CA TYR A 264 16.75 -15.90 0.00
C TYR A 264 16.63 -16.40 1.44
N SER A 265 17.78 -16.56 2.10
CA SER A 265 17.84 -16.75 3.55
C SER A 265 17.99 -15.40 4.25
N ILE A 266 17.27 -15.22 5.36
CA ILE A 266 17.42 -14.07 6.26
C ILE A 266 18.40 -14.40 7.41
N PHE A 267 18.79 -15.68 7.56
CA PHE A 267 19.71 -16.20 8.59
C PHE A 267 20.89 -16.96 7.98
#